data_AF-A0A7V2WR42-F1
#
_entry.id   AF-A0A7V2WR42-F1
#
_cell.length_a   1.000
_cell.length_b   1.000
_cell.length_c   1.000
_cell.angle_alpha   90.00
_cell.angle_beta   90.00
_cell.angle_gamma   90.00
#
_symmetry.space_group_name_H-M   'P 1'
#
loop_
_entity.id
_entity.type
_entity.pdbx_description
1 polymer ?
#
loop_
_entity_poly.entity_id
_entity_poly.type
_entity_poly.pdbx_seq_one_letter_code
_entity_poly.pdbx_strand_id
1 'polypeptide(L)'
;PKMVINLPESLELSEIKQNGTQILTEIVDYCRHNPNIKTASLIEAFRNHKAHAHLSVLATIPLGLNCEQLSLELEDIKKYFEKQIRKHKINDLREKKAKQGLSDEEKQQLISLLSNHIK
;
A
#
# COMPACT_ATOMS: atom_id res chain seq x y z
N PRO A 1 -9.12 2.32 11.06
CA PRO A 1 -8.38 3.56 11.39
C PRO A 1 -7.19 3.36 12.35
N LYS A 2 -7.42 2.82 13.56
CA LYS A 2 -6.38 2.72 14.60
C LYS A 2 -5.13 1.93 14.21
N MET A 3 -5.27 0.92 13.35
CA MET A 3 -4.17 0.07 12.91
C MET A 3 -3.16 0.76 11.98
N VAL A 4 -3.42 2.00 11.56
CA VAL A 4 -2.50 2.79 10.73
C VAL A 4 -1.13 3.00 11.40
N ILE A 5 -1.08 2.92 12.73
CA ILE A 5 0.16 2.97 13.51
C ILE A 5 1.12 1.82 13.21
N ASN A 6 0.60 0.69 12.71
CA ASN A 6 1.40 -0.48 12.34
C ASN A 6 1.94 -0.40 10.90
N LEU A 7 1.64 0.68 10.17
CA LEU A 7 2.07 0.87 8.78
C LEU A 7 3.28 1.82 8.71
N PRO A 8 4.26 1.55 7.84
CA PRO A 8 5.42 2.42 7.64
C PRO A 8 4.99 3.80 7.14
N GLU A 9 5.71 4.85 7.50
CA GLU A 9 5.39 6.25 7.16
C GLU A 9 5.01 6.45 5.68
N SER A 10 5.73 5.79 4.76
CA SER A 10 5.33 5.70 3.36
C SER A 10 5.15 4.23 2.96
N LEU A 11 4.03 3.93 2.29
CA LEU A 11 3.75 2.61 1.73
C LEU A 11 4.19 2.48 0.26
N GLU A 12 4.70 3.54 -0.37
CA GLU A 12 5.10 3.59 -1.79
C GLU A 12 4.07 2.98 -2.77
N LEU A 13 2.77 2.98 -2.44
CA LEU A 13 1.73 2.31 -3.24
C LEU A 13 1.53 2.92 -4.63
N SER A 14 2.02 4.14 -4.85
CA SER A 14 2.06 4.79 -6.16
C SER A 14 2.88 4.00 -7.18
N GLU A 15 3.85 3.20 -6.71
CA GLU A 15 4.67 2.33 -7.55
C GLU A 15 3.86 1.11 -8.04
N ILE A 16 2.72 0.80 -7.41
CA ILE A 16 1.85 -0.27 -7.84
C ILE A 16 0.82 0.32 -8.80
N LYS A 17 0.93 -0.02 -10.10
CA LYS A 17 -0.05 0.33 -11.14
C LYS A 17 -1.36 -0.48 -11.01
N GLN A 18 -2.03 -0.39 -9.85
CA GLN A 18 -3.28 -1.09 -9.55
C GLN A 18 -4.36 -0.11 -9.08
N ASN A 19 -5.60 -0.36 -9.50
CA ASN A 19 -6.76 0.41 -9.02
C ASN A 19 -6.90 0.30 -7.50
N GLY A 20 -7.23 1.40 -6.85
CA GLY A 20 -7.47 1.46 -5.41
C GLY A 20 -6.25 1.85 -4.56
N THR A 21 -5.04 1.84 -5.11
CA THR A 21 -3.82 2.24 -4.37
C THR A 21 -3.87 3.70 -3.95
N GLN A 22 -4.35 4.58 -4.83
CA GLN A 22 -4.50 6.01 -4.54
C GLN A 22 -5.41 6.25 -3.33
N ILE A 23 -6.62 5.70 -3.34
CA ILE A 23 -7.58 5.89 -2.23
C ILE A 23 -7.09 5.22 -0.94
N LEU A 24 -6.35 4.11 -1.03
CA LEU A 24 -5.74 3.50 0.15
C LEU A 24 -4.70 4.43 0.79
N THR A 25 -3.84 5.08 0.00
CA THR A 25 -2.89 6.09 0.49
C THR A 25 -3.63 7.26 1.16
N GLU A 26 -4.65 7.81 0.50
CA GLU A 26 -5.45 8.92 1.05
C GLU A 26 -6.10 8.54 2.40
N ILE A 27 -6.64 7.33 2.52
CA ILE A 27 -7.25 6.83 3.77
C ILE A 27 -6.20 6.68 4.87
N VAL A 28 -5.04 6.12 4.55
CA VAL A 28 -3.92 5.94 5.50
C VAL A 28 -3.46 7.30 6.01
N ASP A 29 -3.22 8.26 5.12
CA ASP A 29 -2.78 9.60 5.50
C ASP A 29 -3.85 10.32 6.32
N TYR A 30 -5.11 10.22 5.92
CA TYR A 30 -6.21 10.81 6.70
C TYR A 30 -6.28 10.23 8.12
N CYS A 31 -6.13 8.91 8.28
CA CYS A 31 -6.13 8.26 9.59
C CYS A 31 -4.94 8.68 10.46
N ARG A 32 -3.77 8.95 9.87
CA ARG A 32 -2.59 9.44 10.62
C ARG A 32 -2.80 10.84 11.17
N HIS A 33 -3.40 11.73 10.37
CA HIS A 33 -3.73 13.09 10.80
C HIS A 33 -4.90 13.12 11.80
N ASN A 34 -5.71 12.06 11.86
CA ASN A 34 -6.89 11.96 12.72
C ASN A 34 -6.88 10.64 13.52
N PRO A 35 -5.94 10.43 14.46
CA PRO A 35 -5.67 9.12 15.08
C PRO A 35 -6.86 8.53 15.85
N ASN A 36 -7.78 9.38 16.30
CA ASN A 36 -8.98 8.98 17.04
C ASN A 36 -10.24 8.84 16.17
N ILE A 37 -10.11 8.95 14.84
CA ILE A 37 -11.28 8.89 13.97
C ILE A 37 -11.94 7.50 13.99
N LYS A 38 -13.26 7.50 14.06
CA LYS A 38 -14.10 6.30 13.95
C LYS A 38 -14.40 6.00 12.49
N THR A 39 -14.67 4.74 12.16
CA THR A 39 -14.97 4.30 10.79
C THR A 39 -16.10 5.12 10.15
N ALA A 40 -17.22 5.36 10.84
CA ALA A 40 -18.32 6.17 10.31
C ALA A 40 -17.89 7.60 9.94
N SER A 41 -17.15 8.27 10.81
CA SER A 41 -16.63 9.62 10.56
C SER A 41 -15.61 9.65 9.40
N LEU A 42 -14.81 8.59 9.26
CA LEU A 42 -13.90 8.45 8.13
C LEU A 42 -14.68 8.31 6.81
N ILE A 43 -15.73 7.50 6.78
CA ILE A 43 -16.58 7.37 5.57
C ILE A 43 -17.26 8.70 5.21
N GLU A 44 -17.72 9.45 6.21
CA GLU A 44 -18.33 10.78 6.01
C GLU A 44 -17.32 11.80 5.47
N ALA A 45 -16.08 11.78 5.95
CA ALA A 45 -15.02 12.67 5.44
C ALA A 45 -14.76 12.46 3.94
N PHE A 46 -15.05 11.25 3.43
CA PHE A 46 -14.90 10.91 2.01
C PHE A 46 -16.23 11.00 1.23
N ARG A 47 -17.31 11.63 1.75
CA ARG A 47 -18.65 11.65 1.12
C ARG A 47 -18.68 12.16 -0.33
N ASN A 48 -17.84 13.13 -0.66
CA ASN A 48 -17.73 13.73 -1.99
C ASN A 48 -16.67 13.04 -2.87
N HIS A 49 -15.95 12.05 -2.33
CA HIS A 49 -14.93 11.33 -3.07
C HIS A 49 -15.59 10.25 -3.95
N LYS A 50 -15.06 10.04 -5.17
CA LYS A 50 -15.57 9.03 -6.12
C LYS A 50 -15.67 7.61 -5.55
N ALA A 51 -14.85 7.29 -4.54
CA ALA A 51 -14.84 5.98 -3.89
C ALA A 51 -15.86 5.84 -2.75
N HIS A 52 -16.61 6.89 -2.39
CA HIS A 52 -17.50 6.88 -1.22
C HIS A 52 -18.44 5.69 -1.17
N ALA A 53 -19.10 5.37 -2.29
CA ALA A 53 -20.02 4.24 -2.38
C ALA A 53 -19.32 2.90 -2.08
N HIS A 54 -18.12 2.68 -2.64
CA HIS A 54 -17.34 1.48 -2.37
C HIS A 54 -16.83 1.42 -0.93
N LEU A 55 -16.35 2.53 -0.38
CA LEU A 55 -15.91 2.60 1.02
C LEU A 55 -17.05 2.33 1.99
N SER A 56 -18.25 2.83 1.69
CA SER A 56 -19.45 2.59 2.49
C SER A 56 -19.81 1.11 2.51
N VAL A 57 -19.73 0.42 1.37
CA VAL A 57 -19.93 -1.04 1.31
C VAL A 57 -18.85 -1.76 2.12
N LEU A 58 -17.56 -1.46 1.89
CA LEU A 58 -16.45 -2.10 2.60
C LEU A 58 -16.56 -1.94 4.13
N ALA A 59 -17.03 -0.79 4.61
CA ALA A 59 -17.19 -0.52 6.04
C ALA A 59 -18.28 -1.39 6.72
N THR A 60 -19.17 -2.00 5.96
CA THR A 60 -20.22 -2.90 6.48
C THR A 60 -19.81 -4.36 6.53
N ILE A 61 -18.68 -4.74 5.92
CA ILE A 61 -18.24 -6.13 5.84
C ILE A 61 -17.69 -6.57 7.21
N PRO A 62 -18.30 -7.56 7.88
CA PRO A 62 -17.74 -8.10 9.11
C PRO A 62 -16.48 -8.92 8.78
N LEU A 63 -15.37 -8.61 9.44
CA LEU A 63 -14.11 -9.34 9.21
C LEU A 63 -14.02 -10.65 10.00
N GLY A 64 -14.76 -10.80 11.10
CA GLY A 64 -14.76 -12.02 11.92
C GLY A 64 -13.43 -12.31 12.63
N LEU A 65 -12.52 -11.33 12.70
CA LEU A 65 -11.18 -11.45 13.28
C LEU A 65 -11.08 -10.64 14.57
N ASN A 66 -10.33 -11.16 15.54
CA ASN A 66 -9.94 -10.40 16.71
C ASN A 66 -8.78 -9.42 16.40
N CYS A 67 -8.41 -8.57 17.36
CA CYS A 67 -7.38 -7.55 17.17
C CYS A 67 -5.99 -8.12 16.80
N GLU A 68 -5.62 -9.27 17.37
CA GLU A 68 -4.34 -9.93 17.10
C GLU A 68 -4.31 -10.47 15.67
N GLN A 69 -5.39 -11.16 15.27
CA GLN A 69 -5.56 -11.70 13.92
C GLN A 69 -5.59 -10.59 12.87
N LEU A 70 -6.30 -9.48 13.12
CA LEU A 70 -6.29 -8.33 12.22
C LEU A 70 -4.87 -7.78 12.04
N SER A 71 -4.08 -7.72 13.11
CA SER A 71 -2.71 -7.21 13.06
C SER A 71 -1.80 -8.10 12.22
N LEU A 72 -1.97 -9.43 12.33
CA LEU A 72 -1.27 -10.40 11.49
C LEU A 72 -1.66 -10.27 10.02
N GLU A 73 -2.96 -10.21 9.72
CA GLU A 73 -3.47 -10.01 8.36
C GLU A 73 -2.93 -8.72 7.73
N LEU A 74 -2.89 -7.62 8.50
CA LEU A 74 -2.36 -6.35 8.01
C LEU A 74 -0.86 -6.44 7.69
N GLU A 75 -0.09 -7.15 8.51
CA GLU A 75 1.34 -7.38 8.25
C GLU A 75 1.56 -8.22 6.99
N ASP A 76 0.73 -9.23 6.75
CA ASP A 76 0.82 -10.05 5.53
C ASP A 76 0.40 -9.27 4.27
N ILE A 77 -0.63 -8.42 4.37
CA ILE A 77 -1.01 -7.47 3.31
C ILE A 77 0.14 -6.49 3.02
N LYS A 78 0.82 -6.00 4.06
CA LYS A 78 1.99 -5.12 3.90
C LYS A 78 3.12 -5.84 3.15
N LYS A 79 3.49 -7.05 3.56
CA LYS A 79 4.50 -7.88 2.84
C LYS A 79 4.08 -8.12 1.39
N TYR A 80 2.79 -8.33 1.14
CA TYR A 80 2.27 -8.45 -0.21
C TYR A 80 2.53 -7.18 -1.04
N PHE A 81 2.24 -5.99 -0.51
CA PHE A 81 2.53 -4.73 -1.20
C PHE A 81 4.02 -4.53 -1.46
N GLU A 82 4.88 -4.78 -0.46
CA GLU A 82 6.33 -4.69 -0.61
C GLU A 82 6.85 -5.59 -1.75
N LYS A 83 6.30 -6.80 -1.86
CA LYS A 83 6.60 -7.72 -2.96
C LYS A 83 6.13 -7.20 -4.31
N GLN A 84 4.94 -6.60 -4.40
CA GLN A 84 4.43 -6.03 -5.64
C GLN A 84 5.25 -4.81 -6.08
N ILE A 85 5.58 -3.90 -5.16
CA ILE A 85 6.42 -2.72 -5.42
C ILE A 85 7.79 -3.15 -5.94
N ARG A 86 8.43 -4.11 -5.27
CA ARG A 86 9.71 -4.67 -5.71
C ARG A 86 9.61 -5.26 -7.12
N LYS A 87 8.59 -6.06 -7.39
CA LYS A 87 8.36 -6.67 -8.71
C LYS A 87 8.18 -5.60 -9.78
N HIS A 88 7.41 -4.54 -9.49
CA HIS A 88 7.20 -3.43 -10.40
C HIS A 88 8.51 -2.70 -10.70
N LYS A 89 9.28 -2.30 -9.67
CA LYS A 89 10.58 -1.64 -9.81
C LYS A 89 11.58 -2.49 -10.64
N ILE A 90 11.60 -3.81 -10.43
CA ILE A 90 12.42 -4.73 -11.24
C ILE A 90 11.99 -4.73 -12.70
N ASN A 91 10.68 -4.80 -12.97
CA ASN A 91 10.15 -4.81 -14.33
C ASN A 91 10.47 -3.51 -15.07
N ASP A 92 10.24 -2.36 -14.43
CA ASP A 92 10.55 -1.05 -15.01
C ASP A 92 12.05 -0.92 -15.36
N LEU A 93 12.95 -1.36 -14.47
CA LEU A 93 14.39 -1.38 -14.73
C LEU A 93 14.76 -2.34 -15.88
N ARG A 94 14.11 -3.50 -15.96
CA ARG A 94 14.34 -4.46 -17.06
C ARG A 94 13.86 -3.90 -18.41
N GLU A 95 12.70 -3.25 -18.44
CA GLU A 95 12.19 -2.58 -19.64
C GLU A 95 13.11 -1.45 -20.08
N LYS A 96 13.57 -0.62 -19.13
CA LYS A 96 14.52 0.47 -19.40
C LYS A 96 15.84 -0.08 -19.95
N LYS A 97 16.37 -1.15 -19.34
CA LYS A 97 17.57 -1.85 -19.82
C LYS A 97 17.42 -2.29 -21.28
N ALA A 98 16.26 -2.85 -21.65
CA ALA A 98 16.00 -3.31 -23.01
C ALA A 98 15.86 -2.17 -24.03
N LYS A 99 15.30 -1.02 -23.62
CA LYS A 99 15.06 0.12 -24.52
C LYS A 99 16.28 1.03 -24.72
N GLN A 100 17.00 1.34 -23.64
CA GLN A 100 18.02 2.39 -23.63
C GLN A 100 19.23 2.10 -22.74
N GLY A 101 19.30 0.90 -22.13
CA GLY A 101 20.31 0.58 -21.13
C GLY A 101 20.00 1.15 -19.74
N LEU A 102 20.92 0.91 -18.79
CA LEU A 102 20.83 1.37 -17.41
C LEU A 102 22.08 2.16 -17.03
N SER A 103 21.93 3.19 -16.19
CA SER A 103 23.05 3.83 -15.51
C SER A 103 23.73 2.88 -14.51
N ASP A 104 24.89 3.25 -13.99
CA ASP A 104 25.56 2.42 -12.99
C ASP A 104 24.78 2.36 -11.68
N GLU A 105 24.15 3.47 -11.27
CA GLU A 105 23.24 3.50 -10.11
C GLU A 105 22.05 2.56 -10.30
N GLU A 106 21.46 2.53 -11.49
CA GLU A 106 20.32 1.68 -11.81
C GLU A 106 20.69 0.20 -11.87
N LYS A 107 21.90 -0.12 -12.34
CA LYS A 107 22.44 -1.49 -12.26
C LYS A 107 22.58 -1.93 -10.81
N GLN A 108 23.15 -1.08 -9.95
CA GLN A 108 23.27 -1.37 -8.52
C GLN A 108 21.91 -1.54 -7.86
N GLN A 109 20.94 -0.68 -8.20
CA GLN A 109 19.56 -0.79 -7.72
C GLN A 109 18.93 -2.13 -8.14
N LEU A 110 19.07 -2.52 -9.41
CA LEU A 110 18.54 -3.79 -9.90
C LEU A 110 19.16 -4.99 -9.18
N ILE A 111 20.47 -4.97 -8.94
CA ILE A 111 21.17 -6.02 -8.16
C ILE A 111 20.60 -6.08 -6.74
N SER A 112 20.49 -4.95 -6.05
CA SER A 112 19.93 -4.87 -4.69
C SER A 112 18.49 -5.41 -4.62
N LEU A 113 17.66 -5.08 -5.61
CA LEU A 113 16.28 -5.56 -5.67
C LEU A 113 16.18 -7.08 -5.87
N LEU A 114 17.12 -7.68 -6.63
CA LEU A 114 17.18 -9.11 -6.89
C LEU A 114 17.81 -9.91 -5.72
N SER A 115 18.83 -9.35 -5.06
CA SER A 115 19.53 -10.01 -3.95
C SER A 115 18.70 -10.07 -2.66
N ASN A 116 17.75 -9.16 -2.48
CA ASN A 116 16.79 -9.17 -1.36
C ASN A 116 15.77 -10.33 -1.40
N HIS A 117 16.03 -11.40 -2.14
CA HIS A 117 15.24 -12.64 -2.19
C HIS A 117 15.69 -13.69 -1.14
N ILE A 118 16.57 -13.33 -0.20
CA ILE A 118 17.10 -14.24 0.82
C ILE A 118 16.99 -13.60 2.21
N LYS A 119 15.80 -13.72 2.81
CA LYS A 119 15.60 -13.92 4.25
C LYS A 119 14.13 -14.24 4.54
#